data_AF-A0A0F9B6I0-F1
#
_entry.id   AF-A0A0F9B6I0-F1
#
_cell.length_a   1.000
_cell.length_b   1.000
_cell.length_c   1.000
_cell.angle_alpha   90.00
_cell.angle_beta   90.00
_cell.angle_gamma   90.00
#
_symmetry.space_group_name_H-M   'P 1'
#
loop_
_entity.id
_entity.type
_entity.pdbx_description
1 polymer ?
#
loop_
_entity_poly.entity_id
_entity_poly.type
_entity_poly.pdbx_seq_one_letter_code
_entity_poly.pdbx_strand_id
1 'polypeptide(L)'
;MSQYLKFFLMIATSTLVMFVLMYLNSYQLSHVFFSETRTYMAIYMGAAMAVVMLLFMLNMYKDKKKNSVVLGISIISFVGALFLVRSQITVNDQS
;
A
#
# COMPACT_ATOMS: atom_id res chain seq x y z
N MET A 1 -14.12 11.15 15.68
CA MET A 1 -13.19 10.25 14.97
C MET A 1 -11.77 10.46 15.49
N SER A 2 -11.09 9.40 15.93
CA SER A 2 -9.67 9.44 16.31
C SER A 2 -8.81 9.88 15.12
N GLN A 3 -7.79 10.71 15.34
CA GLN A 3 -6.85 11.15 14.29
C GLN A 3 -6.17 9.96 13.61
N TYR A 4 -5.89 8.88 14.36
CA TYR A 4 -5.35 7.64 13.81
C TYR A 4 -6.35 6.92 12.91
N LEU A 5 -7.63 6.93 13.24
CA LEU A 5 -8.65 6.29 12.41
C LEU A 5 -8.83 7.03 11.08
N LYS A 6 -8.77 8.37 11.10
CA LYS A 6 -8.73 9.19 9.87
C LYS A 6 -7.49 8.89 9.03
N PHE A 7 -6.32 8.75 9.66
CA PHE A 7 -5.08 8.38 8.98
C PHE A 7 -5.21 7.05 8.24
N PHE A 8 -5.65 6.00 8.94
CA PHE A 8 -5.84 4.68 8.34
C PHE A 8 -6.87 4.70 7.21
N LEU A 9 -8.00 5.40 7.39
CA LEU A 9 -8.98 5.57 6.32
C LEU A 9 -8.39 6.29 5.11
N MET A 10 -7.60 7.34 5.32
CA MET A 10 -6.95 8.08 4.23
C MET A 10 -6.00 7.18 3.44
N ILE A 11 -5.15 6.41 4.11
CA ILE A 11 -4.23 5.47 3.45
C ILE A 11 -5.00 4.36 2.73
N ALA A 12 -6.00 3.76 3.37
CA ALA A 12 -6.76 2.66 2.77
C ALA A 12 -7.54 3.12 1.54
N THR A 13 -8.23 4.26 1.63
CA THR A 13 -8.98 4.83 0.50
C THR A 13 -8.05 5.28 -0.62
N SER A 14 -6.93 5.95 -0.33
CA SER A 14 -5.97 6.36 -1.36
C SER A 14 -5.34 5.16 -2.07
N THR A 15 -4.99 4.11 -1.32
CA THR A 15 -4.44 2.87 -1.89
C THR A 15 -5.47 2.17 -2.78
N LEU A 16 -6.72 2.10 -2.35
CA LEU A 16 -7.80 1.49 -3.14
C LEU A 16 -8.07 2.28 -4.42
N VAL A 17 -8.13 3.61 -4.33
CA VAL A 17 -8.28 4.48 -5.50
C VAL A 17 -7.10 4.28 -6.46
N MET A 18 -5.85 4.32 -5.97
CA MET A 18 -4.66 4.09 -6.79
C MET A 18 -4.69 2.72 -7.47
N PHE A 19 -5.09 1.67 -6.75
CA PHE A 19 -5.23 0.33 -7.32
C PHE A 19 -6.23 0.31 -8.49
N VAL A 20 -7.40 0.94 -8.34
CA VAL A 20 -8.38 1.06 -9.43
C VAL A 20 -7.83 1.87 -10.60
N LEU A 21 -7.14 2.98 -10.34
CA LEU A 21 -6.53 3.82 -11.38
C LEU A 21 -5.46 3.06 -12.18
N MET A 22 -4.75 2.11 -11.58
CA MET A 22 -3.81 1.25 -12.31
C MET A 22 -4.51 0.39 -13.39
N TYR A 23 -5.78 0.03 -13.21
CA TYR A 23 -6.55 -0.68 -14.25
C TYR A 23 -6.96 0.20 -15.41
N LEU A 24 -7.17 1.50 -15.17
CA LEU A 24 -7.46 2.47 -16.24
C LEU A 24 -6.27 2.70 -17.19
N ASN A 25 -5.06 2.28 -16.81
CA ASN A 25 -3.90 2.31 -17.71
C ASN A 25 -3.97 1.24 -18.83
N SER A 26 -4.88 0.27 -18.75
CA SER A 26 -5.05 -0.74 -19.80
C SER A 26 -5.79 -0.13 -21.00
N TYR A 27 -5.13 -0.09 -22.17
CA TYR A 27 -5.66 0.51 -23.42
C TYR A 27 -6.97 -0.14 -23.92
N GLN A 28 -7.20 -1.40 -23.55
CA GLN A 28 -8.38 -2.16 -23.93
C GLN A 28 -9.04 -2.71 -22.67
N LEU A 29 -10.33 -2.39 -22.46
CA LEU A 29 -11.11 -2.85 -21.31
C LEU A 29 -11.24 -4.39 -21.28
N SER A 30 -11.11 -5.05 -22.43
CA SER A 30 -11.07 -6.51 -22.54
C SER A 30 -9.81 -7.16 -21.94
N HIS A 31 -8.77 -6.37 -21.63
CA HIS A 31 -7.52 -6.83 -21.00
C HIS A 31 -7.41 -6.42 -19.52
N VAL A 32 -8.51 -5.98 -18.91
CA VAL A 32 -8.60 -5.66 -17.48
C VAL A 32 -8.73 -6.97 -16.70
N PHE A 33 -7.62 -7.69 -16.56
CA PHE A 33 -7.54 -8.90 -15.75
C PHE A 33 -6.92 -8.59 -14.40
N PHE A 34 -7.42 -9.25 -13.35
CA PHE A 34 -6.81 -9.18 -12.04
C PHE A 34 -5.34 -9.58 -12.12
N SER A 35 -4.47 -8.73 -11.59
CA SER A 35 -3.03 -8.94 -11.61
C SER A 35 -2.49 -8.90 -10.19
N GLU A 36 -1.91 -10.03 -9.76
CA GLU A 36 -1.29 -10.15 -8.44
C GLU A 36 -0.17 -9.10 -8.26
N THR A 37 0.62 -8.86 -9.31
CA THR A 37 1.69 -7.86 -9.29
C THR A 37 1.16 -6.45 -9.06
N ARG A 38 0.04 -6.05 -9.70
CA ARG A 38 -0.61 -4.75 -9.44
C ARG A 38 -1.11 -4.63 -8.00
N THR A 39 -1.60 -5.72 -7.44
CA THR A 39 -2.08 -5.76 -6.05
C THR A 39 -0.94 -5.54 -5.07
N TYR A 40 0.16 -6.28 -5.21
CA TYR A 40 1.34 -6.07 -4.37
C TYR A 40 1.98 -4.70 -4.59
N MET A 41 1.94 -4.17 -5.82
CA MET A 41 2.37 -2.79 -6.11
C MET A 41 1.57 -1.76 -5.33
N ALA A 42 0.24 -1.85 -5.35
CA ALA A 42 -0.61 -0.96 -4.57
C ALA A 42 -0.28 -1.05 -3.07
N ILE A 43 -0.04 -2.26 -2.55
CA ILE A 43 0.28 -2.47 -1.13
C ILE A 43 1.60 -1.80 -0.73
N TYR A 44 2.71 -2.04 -1.45
CA TYR A 44 3.98 -1.42 -1.05
C TYR A 44 3.94 0.10 -1.26
N MET A 45 3.27 0.60 -2.29
CA MET A 45 3.12 2.05 -2.51
C MET A 45 2.31 2.71 -1.39
N GLY A 46 1.19 2.10 -0.99
CA GLY A 46 0.38 2.56 0.15
C GLY A 46 1.15 2.52 1.47
N ALA A 47 1.95 1.47 1.69
CA ALA A 47 2.81 1.33 2.86
C ALA A 47 3.90 2.42 2.92
N ALA A 48 4.53 2.72 1.79
CA ALA A 48 5.51 3.82 1.69
C ALA A 48 4.85 5.18 1.99
N MET A 49 3.65 5.42 1.44
CA MET A 49 2.88 6.63 1.71
C MET A 49 2.57 6.79 3.21
N ALA A 50 2.18 5.70 3.89
CA ALA A 50 1.92 5.71 5.32
C ALA A 50 3.16 6.10 6.14
N VAL A 51 4.33 5.57 5.81
CA VAL A 51 5.59 5.94 6.47
C VAL A 51 5.88 7.43 6.27
N VAL A 52 5.84 7.90 5.02
CA VAL A 52 6.13 9.31 4.68
C VAL A 52 5.17 10.23 5.43
N MET A 53 3.85 10.02 5.31
CA MET A 53 2.87 10.87 5.97
C MET A 53 3.04 10.91 7.49
N LEU A 54 3.29 9.76 8.12
CA LEU A 54 3.50 9.72 9.56
C LEU A 54 4.75 10.50 10.00
N LEU A 55 5.85 10.43 9.24
CA LEU A 55 7.10 11.16 9.52
C LEU A 55 6.93 12.68 9.39
N PHE A 56 6.22 13.14 8.36
CA PHE A 56 5.96 14.57 8.14
C PHE A 56 4.92 15.15 9.11
N MET A 57 4.03 14.32 9.66
CA MET A 57 2.95 14.75 10.54
C MET A 57 3.13 14.33 12.00
N LEU A 58 4.37 14.03 12.44
CA LEU A 58 4.66 13.56 13.81
C LEU A 58 4.10 14.48 14.90
N ASN A 59 4.04 15.79 14.66
CA ASN A 59 3.54 16.76 15.65
C ASN A 59 2.02 16.63 15.90
N MET A 60 1.27 16.05 14.96
CA MET A 60 -0.16 15.78 15.09
C MET A 60 -0.46 14.50 15.88
N TYR A 61 0.44 13.51 15.82
CA TYR A 61 0.29 12.19 16.42
C TYR A 61 1.14 12.07 17.68
N LYS A 62 0.60 12.48 18.84
CA LYS A 62 1.38 12.58 20.09
C LYS A 62 1.74 11.23 20.74
N ASP A 63 1.03 10.15 20.40
CA ASP A 63 1.28 8.83 21.01
C ASP A 63 2.45 8.10 20.34
N LYS A 64 3.66 8.25 20.90
CA LYS A 64 4.89 7.61 20.38
C LYS A 64 4.75 6.09 20.19
N LYS A 65 4.06 5.40 21.11
CA LYS A 65 3.81 3.95 21.01
C LYS A 65 2.96 3.57 19.79
N LYS A 66 1.92 4.36 19.48
CA LYS A 66 1.07 4.09 18.31
C LYS A 66 1.83 4.40 17.03
N ASN A 67 2.61 5.48 17.01
CA ASN A 67 3.41 5.85 15.86
C ASN A 67 4.44 4.77 15.53
N SER A 68 5.13 4.22 16.54
CA SER A 68 6.11 3.14 16.30
C SER A 68 5.43 1.87 15.76
N VAL A 69 4.23 1.53 16.24
CA VAL A 69 3.46 0.39 15.72
C VAL A 69 3.05 0.62 14.26
N VAL A 70 2.51 1.79 13.92
CA VAL A 70 2.13 2.13 12.54
C VAL A 70 3.34 2.08 11.61
N LEU A 71 4.46 2.65 12.04
CA LEU A 71 5.69 2.68 11.27
C LEU A 71 6.25 1.26 11.07
N GLY A 72 6.28 0.44 12.12
CA GLY A 72 6.72 -0.95 12.05
C GLY A 72 5.87 -1.79 11.10
N ILE A 73 4.54 -1.74 11.21
CA ILE A 73 3.62 -2.45 10.31
C ILE A 73 3.84 -1.99 8.86
N SER A 74 3.95 -0.68 8.64
CA SER A 74 4.12 -0.13 7.28
C SER A 74 5.45 -0.60 6.65
N ILE A 75 6.55 -0.61 7.41
CA ILE A 75 7.83 -1.13 6.89
C ILE A 75 7.73 -2.62 6.56
N ILE A 76 7.11 -3.42 7.44
CA ILE A 76 6.94 -4.87 7.21
C ILE A 76 6.11 -5.10 5.94
N SER A 77 4.97 -4.41 5.79
CA SER A 77 4.14 -4.49 4.58
C SER A 77 4.88 -4.07 3.32
N PHE A 78 5.69 -3.01 3.40
CA PHE A 78 6.50 -2.54 2.28
C PHE A 78 7.52 -3.60 1.83
N VAL A 79 8.33 -4.11 2.77
CA VAL A 79 9.38 -5.09 2.46
C VAL A 79 8.75 -6.40 1.97
N GLY A 80 7.69 -6.87 2.62
CA GLY A 80 7.00 -8.11 2.24
C GLY A 80 6.40 -8.02 0.83
N ALA A 81 5.65 -6.95 0.53
CA ALA A 81 5.06 -6.77 -0.79
C ALA A 81 6.12 -6.53 -1.89
N LEU A 82 7.19 -5.77 -1.59
CA LEU A 82 8.29 -5.58 -2.52
C LEU A 82 9.00 -6.90 -2.84
N PHE A 83 9.25 -7.72 -1.82
CA PHE A 83 9.84 -9.05 -2.00
C PHE A 83 8.94 -9.93 -2.87
N LEU A 84 7.62 -9.96 -2.64
CA LEU A 84 6.69 -10.75 -3.44
C LEU A 84 6.68 -10.32 -4.92
N VAL A 85 6.61 -9.02 -5.21
CA VAL A 85 6.68 -8.49 -6.59
C VAL A 85 8.00 -8.85 -7.26
N ARG A 86 9.11 -8.78 -6.52
CA ARG A 86 10.44 -9.04 -7.06
C ARG A 86 10.73 -10.52 -7.26
N SER A 87 10.21 -11.36 -6.37
CA SER A 87 10.49 -12.80 -6.40
C SER A 87 9.56 -13.56 -7.33
N GLN A 88 8.41 -12.97 -7.73
CA GLN A 88 7.42 -13.61 -8.61
C GLN A 88 6.99 -15.01 -8.15
N ILE A 89 7.22 -15.39 -6.89
CA ILE A 89 6.99 -16.75 -6.34
C ILE A 89 5.52 -17.16 -6.46
N THR A 90 4.61 -16.18 -6.40
CA THR A 90 3.16 -16.39 -6.49
C THR A 90 2.68 -16.42 -7.95
N VAL A 91 3.42 -15.76 -8.84
CA VAL A 91 3.18 -15.78 -10.28
C VAL A 91 3.85 -17.05 -10.81
N ASN A 92 3.24 -18.21 -10.54
CA ASN A 92 3.63 -19.45 -11.17
C ASN A 92 3.48 -19.28 -12.68
N ASP A 93 4.62 -19.23 -13.38
CA ASP A 93 4.73 -19.46 -14.80
C ASP A 93 4.07 -20.82 -15.11
N GLN A 94 2.85 -20.79 -15.64
CA GLN A 94 2.36 -21.91 -16.44
C GLN A 94 2.84 -21.64 -17.86
N SER A 95 4.06 -22.12 -18.16
CA SER A 95 4.49 -22.34 -19.54
C SER A 95 3.66 -23.44 -20.20
#